data_AF-A0A6P6MN57-F1
#
_entry.id   AF-A0A6P6MN57-F1
#
_cell.length_a   1.000
_cell.length_b   1.000
_cell.length_c   1.000
_cell.angle_alpha   90.00
_cell.angle_beta   90.00
_cell.angle_gamma   90.00
#
_symmetry.space_group_name_H-M   'P 1'
#
loop_
_entity.id
_entity.type
_entity.pdbx_description
1 polymer ?
#
loop_
_entity_poly.entity_id
_entity_poly.type
_entity_poly.pdbx_seq_one_letter_code
_entity_poly.pdbx_strand_id
1 'polypeptide(L)'
;MIFSRNPFCAFLFFALFFLFLTVIFKKWHFGLQENKPFGDAARPDGLTPESDRLLQQLQERQQELEVLHITFNNIQGFVDPNLSTNDSANYINGKLSLDNPVSAKTDIGCEELSGIKAVDFLGSGYTKTVLKAALPQGLFVALKSVNHQGTDMRLCMEDFQDSQGCLELVSFKLRKEIVLLQTLQHPNIVELKGQCQDSTLVGGITAVLEQGMPLQMIQLLQSPWEERFRVCLGLVRLLHYLSRSPLGSVALLDFQPRQFVMVSGELKLTDLDDASIQEPACQEDSDCQMQFPLRSFTLRCSPSRICEGLNEMRNLYNAYRYFFTYLLPHQAPPLLKPLIHQIMNSTGDLKQSINETLVAFEEVLHMYKSGLHLENLPPSVTRDYAVLKGMRSVTNMEYICWPSYKQQGCVLSVHGAREAALICSSHPQCTSFSLSSEKTWTGRLLASFRSGFSHLVPDVNSAVYMRRVKASGAVL
;
A
#
# COMPACT_ATOMS: atom_id res chain seq x y z
N MET A 1 46.65 -46.58 21.94
CA MET A 1 47.11 -45.25 21.49
C MET A 1 45.92 -44.32 21.53
N ILE A 2 45.88 -43.45 22.54
CA ILE A 2 44.77 -42.53 22.81
C ILE A 2 45.13 -41.22 22.10
N PHE A 3 44.41 -40.87 21.03
CA PHE A 3 44.55 -39.57 20.39
C PHE A 3 43.87 -38.51 21.27
N SER A 4 44.71 -37.68 21.88
CA SER A 4 44.33 -36.45 22.59
C SER A 4 43.50 -35.55 21.66
N ARG A 5 42.20 -35.37 21.98
CA ARG A 5 41.33 -34.36 21.36
C ARG A 5 41.74 -33.00 21.91
N ASN A 6 42.62 -32.32 21.18
CA ASN A 6 43.05 -30.97 21.51
C ASN A 6 41.97 -29.96 21.06
N PRO A 7 41.27 -29.25 21.98
CA PRO A 7 40.14 -28.38 21.63
C PRO A 7 40.54 -27.17 20.79
N PHE A 8 41.84 -26.87 20.70
CA PHE A 8 42.38 -25.81 19.85
C PHE A 8 42.28 -26.10 18.35
N CYS A 9 42.36 -27.37 17.92
CA CYS A 9 42.22 -27.71 16.50
C CYS A 9 40.80 -27.46 15.98
N ALA A 10 39.78 -27.79 16.77
CA ALA A 10 38.38 -27.57 16.39
C ALA A 10 38.07 -26.07 16.26
N PHE A 11 38.65 -25.24 17.15
CA PHE A 11 38.50 -23.79 17.10
C PHE A 11 39.18 -23.16 15.87
N LEU A 12 40.37 -23.64 15.51
CA LEU A 12 41.09 -23.20 14.30
C LEU A 12 40.33 -23.55 13.02
N PHE A 13 39.74 -24.75 12.94
CA PHE A 13 38.90 -25.15 11.80
C PHE A 13 37.62 -24.31 11.70
N PHE A 14 36.95 -24.01 12.81
CA PHE A 14 35.78 -23.13 12.80
C PHE A 14 36.12 -21.69 12.43
N ALA A 15 37.26 -21.16 12.91
CA ALA A 15 37.71 -19.81 12.57
C ALA A 15 38.10 -19.71 11.08
N LEU A 16 38.78 -20.72 10.52
CA LEU A 16 39.12 -20.79 9.11
C LEU A 16 37.86 -20.94 8.24
N PHE A 17 36.86 -21.71 8.68
CA PHE A 17 35.59 -21.86 7.96
C PHE A 17 34.79 -20.55 7.94
N PHE A 18 34.75 -19.80 9.05
CA PHE A 18 34.13 -18.47 9.10
C PHE A 18 34.88 -17.42 8.27
N LEU A 19 36.22 -17.45 8.27
CA LEU A 19 37.03 -16.61 7.38
C LEU A 19 36.80 -16.96 5.90
N PHE A 20 36.69 -18.24 5.57
CA PHE A 20 36.43 -18.68 4.19
C PHE A 20 35.00 -18.31 3.74
N LEU A 21 34.00 -18.46 4.62
CA LEU A 21 32.62 -18.03 4.35
C LEU A 21 32.50 -16.51 4.21
N THR A 22 33.19 -15.73 5.04
CA THR A 22 33.16 -14.26 4.92
C THR A 22 33.89 -13.78 3.67
N VAL A 23 34.95 -14.47 3.22
CA VAL A 23 35.62 -14.20 1.94
C VAL A 23 34.74 -14.62 0.75
N ILE A 24 34.02 -15.74 0.82
CA ILE A 24 33.09 -16.17 -0.24
C ILE A 24 31.86 -15.25 -0.29
N PHE A 25 31.25 -14.90 0.85
CA PHE A 25 30.14 -13.95 0.88
C PHE A 25 30.57 -12.55 0.45
N LYS A 26 31.80 -12.10 0.75
CA LYS A 26 32.35 -10.87 0.17
C LYS A 26 32.61 -10.98 -1.33
N LYS A 27 33.09 -12.13 -1.85
CA LYS A 27 33.28 -12.38 -3.29
C LYS A 27 31.96 -12.56 -4.06
N TRP A 28 30.87 -12.91 -3.38
CA TRP A 28 29.56 -13.08 -4.01
C TRP A 28 28.73 -11.78 -3.95
N HIS A 29 28.93 -10.94 -2.93
CA HIS A 29 28.36 -9.58 -2.87
C HIS A 29 29.20 -8.50 -3.57
N PHE A 30 30.50 -8.75 -3.81
CA PHE A 30 31.34 -7.97 -4.72
C PHE A 30 31.83 -8.91 -5.82
N GLY A 31 31.19 -8.85 -6.99
CA GLY A 31 31.76 -9.40 -8.21
C GLY A 31 33.15 -8.80 -8.40
N LEU A 32 34.17 -9.65 -8.35
CA LEU A 32 35.54 -9.27 -8.65
C LEU A 32 35.63 -8.84 -10.11
N GLN A 33 35.72 -7.53 -10.30
CA GLN A 33 36.28 -6.90 -11.48
C GLN A 33 37.75 -7.31 -11.55
N GLU A 34 38.11 -8.09 -12.57
CA GLU A 34 39.51 -8.23 -12.98
C GLU A 34 40.02 -6.86 -13.38
N ASN A 35 41.05 -6.37 -12.68
CA ASN A 35 41.84 -5.23 -13.13
C ASN A 35 42.49 -5.57 -14.47
N LYS A 36 41.88 -5.15 -15.57
CA LYS A 36 42.60 -4.99 -16.85
C LYS A 36 43.17 -3.56 -16.89
N PRO A 37 44.49 -3.38 -17.04
CA PRO A 37 45.03 -2.09 -17.43
C PRO A 37 44.87 -1.99 -18.94
N PHE A 38 43.85 -1.28 -19.42
CA PHE A 38 43.75 -0.91 -20.83
C PHE A 38 43.32 0.55 -20.91
N GLY A 39 44.17 1.37 -21.53
CA GLY A 39 43.91 2.78 -21.71
C GLY A 39 42.69 3.02 -22.59
N ASP A 40 41.85 3.95 -22.15
CA ASP A 40 40.69 4.42 -22.90
C ASP A 40 41.17 5.19 -24.13
N ALA A 41 41.23 4.49 -25.26
CA ALA A 41 41.36 5.14 -26.55
C ALA A 41 39.97 5.70 -26.92
N ALA A 42 39.80 7.01 -26.75
CA ALA A 42 38.68 7.75 -27.32
C ALA A 42 38.55 7.37 -28.81
N ARG A 43 37.33 7.04 -29.26
CA ARG A 43 37.04 6.83 -30.69
C ARG A 43 37.27 8.15 -31.45
N PRO A 44 37.52 8.11 -32.77
CA PRO A 44 37.70 9.30 -33.59
C PRO A 44 36.53 10.31 -33.53
N ASP A 45 35.37 9.87 -33.02
CA ASP A 45 34.18 10.71 -32.80
C ASP A 45 34.16 11.40 -31.42
N GLY A 46 35.21 11.24 -30.59
CA GLY A 46 35.37 11.89 -29.29
C GLY A 46 34.59 11.25 -28.13
N LEU A 47 33.82 10.18 -28.39
CA LEU A 47 33.01 9.47 -27.40
C LEU A 47 33.80 8.32 -26.74
N THR A 48 33.65 8.20 -25.41
CA THR A 48 34.14 7.03 -24.65
C THR A 48 33.08 5.90 -24.68
N PRO A 49 33.49 4.63 -24.53
CA PRO A 49 32.55 3.50 -24.46
C PRO A 49 31.47 3.66 -23.37
N GLU A 50 31.80 4.28 -22.24
CA GLU A 50 30.87 4.58 -21.16
C GLU A 50 29.82 5.60 -21.60
N SER A 51 30.24 6.66 -22.31
CA SER A 51 29.35 7.69 -22.83
C SER A 51 28.36 7.13 -23.86
N ASP A 52 28.82 6.24 -24.75
CA ASP A 52 27.95 5.54 -25.71
C ASP A 52 26.90 4.69 -24.98
N ARG A 53 27.32 3.97 -23.92
CA ARG A 53 26.42 3.14 -23.10
C ARG A 53 25.39 3.98 -22.34
N LEU A 54 25.77 5.14 -21.80
CA LEU A 54 24.85 6.05 -21.12
C LEU A 54 23.80 6.59 -22.10
N LEU A 55 24.24 7.02 -23.29
CA LEU A 55 23.34 7.50 -24.33
C LEU A 55 22.34 6.43 -24.76
N GLN A 56 22.80 5.19 -24.91
CA GLN A 56 21.93 4.05 -25.21
C GLN A 56 20.86 3.85 -24.12
N GLN A 57 21.26 3.86 -22.85
CA GLN A 57 20.32 3.71 -21.74
C GLN A 57 19.29 4.86 -21.70
N LEU A 58 19.71 6.10 -21.93
CA LEU A 58 18.81 7.25 -22.02
C LEU A 58 17.80 7.08 -23.17
N GLN A 59 18.25 6.64 -24.33
CA GLN A 59 17.37 6.37 -25.48
C GLN A 59 16.36 5.27 -25.20
N GLU A 60 16.78 4.18 -24.57
CA GLU A 60 15.88 3.08 -24.17
C GLU A 60 14.79 3.56 -23.19
N ARG A 61 15.16 4.37 -22.19
CA ARG A 61 14.18 4.93 -21.22
C ARG A 61 13.24 5.94 -21.86
N GLN A 62 13.74 6.73 -22.81
CA GLN A 62 12.92 7.66 -23.58
C GLN A 62 11.87 6.93 -24.40
N GLN A 63 12.25 5.84 -25.09
CA GLN A 63 11.32 5.01 -25.84
C GLN A 63 10.25 4.36 -24.94
N GLU A 64 10.63 3.89 -23.75
CA GLU A 64 9.67 3.35 -22.76
C GLU A 64 8.61 4.38 -22.37
N LEU A 65 9.01 5.64 -22.09
CA LEU A 65 8.08 6.71 -21.76
C LEU A 65 7.19 7.12 -22.95
N GLU A 66 7.73 7.13 -24.16
CA GLU A 66 6.97 7.46 -25.38
C GLU A 66 5.87 6.43 -25.63
N VAL A 67 6.17 5.14 -25.48
CA VAL A 67 5.17 4.06 -25.59
C VAL A 67 4.06 4.21 -24.54
N LEU A 68 4.41 4.58 -23.31
CA LEU A 68 3.43 4.86 -22.25
C LEU A 68 2.54 6.07 -22.61
N HIS A 69 3.11 7.16 -23.12
CA HIS A 69 2.35 8.33 -23.55
C HIS A 69 1.44 8.04 -24.74
N ILE A 70 1.91 7.28 -25.74
CA ILE A 70 1.08 6.89 -26.88
C ILE A 70 -0.09 6.05 -26.41
N THR A 71 0.15 5.08 -25.51
CA THR A 71 -0.91 4.27 -24.90
C THR A 71 -1.92 5.17 -24.17
N PHE A 72 -1.44 6.14 -23.39
CA PHE A 72 -2.28 7.11 -22.69
C PHE A 72 -3.13 7.97 -23.63
N ASN A 73 -2.53 8.57 -24.66
CA ASN A 73 -3.23 9.42 -25.63
C ASN A 73 -4.28 8.64 -26.41
N ASN A 74 -3.98 7.39 -26.78
CA ASN A 74 -4.96 6.51 -27.41
C ASN A 74 -6.16 6.28 -26.50
N ILE A 75 -5.95 6.01 -25.21
CA ILE A 75 -7.02 5.84 -24.22
C ILE A 75 -7.89 7.11 -24.13
N GLN A 76 -7.28 8.29 -24.04
CA GLN A 76 -8.04 9.55 -24.00
C GLN A 76 -8.83 9.82 -25.30
N GLY A 77 -8.23 9.52 -26.45
CA GLY A 77 -8.89 9.65 -27.76
C GLY A 77 -10.12 8.76 -27.94
N PHE A 78 -10.22 7.64 -27.21
CA PHE A 78 -11.43 6.80 -27.17
C PHE A 78 -12.52 7.32 -26.22
N VAL A 79 -12.17 8.18 -25.25
CA VAL A 79 -13.10 8.70 -24.24
C VAL A 79 -13.76 10.00 -24.68
N ASP A 80 -13.17 10.76 -25.60
CA ASP A 80 -13.71 12.03 -26.14
C ASP A 80 -14.06 11.95 -27.65
N PRO A 81 -15.31 11.60 -28.03
CA PRO A 81 -15.73 11.59 -29.43
C PRO A 81 -16.03 12.98 -30.02
N ASN A 82 -15.85 14.07 -29.26
CA ASN A 82 -16.23 15.43 -29.66
C ASN A 82 -15.08 16.40 -29.96
N LEU A 83 -13.81 15.95 -29.96
CA LEU A 83 -12.72 16.82 -30.41
C LEU A 83 -12.42 16.58 -31.89
N SER A 84 -13.11 17.37 -32.72
CA SER A 84 -12.96 17.39 -34.17
C SER A 84 -11.51 17.61 -34.60
N THR A 85 -11.07 16.69 -35.46
CA THR A 85 -10.00 16.80 -36.47
C THR A 85 -9.59 18.23 -36.83
N ASN A 86 -8.37 18.61 -36.47
CA ASN A 86 -7.41 19.35 -37.30
C ASN A 86 -6.19 19.69 -36.45
N ASP A 87 -5.18 18.83 -36.46
CA ASP A 87 -3.79 19.32 -36.41
C ASP A 87 -2.84 18.23 -36.93
N SER A 88 -2.42 18.44 -38.17
CA SER A 88 -1.31 17.72 -38.76
C SER A 88 -0.01 18.26 -38.15
N ALA A 89 0.49 17.61 -37.10
CA ALA A 89 1.77 17.95 -36.51
C ALA A 89 2.92 17.45 -37.41
N ASN A 90 3.55 18.38 -38.12
CA ASN A 90 4.80 18.17 -38.86
C ASN A 90 5.94 17.81 -37.89
N TYR A 91 6.53 16.63 -38.08
CA TYR A 91 7.76 16.19 -37.44
C TYR A 91 8.98 16.89 -38.04
N ILE A 92 9.50 17.97 -37.43
CA ILE A 92 10.89 18.43 -37.65
C ILE A 92 11.48 19.01 -36.35
N ASN A 93 12.67 18.48 -35.98
CA ASN A 93 13.63 18.92 -34.94
C ASN A 93 13.34 18.63 -33.45
N GLY A 94 13.50 17.37 -33.04
CA GLY A 94 14.48 16.96 -32.00
C GLY A 94 14.50 17.64 -30.63
N LYS A 95 13.40 18.22 -30.15
CA LYS A 95 13.23 18.65 -28.75
C LYS A 95 11.74 18.55 -28.41
N LEU A 96 11.35 17.52 -27.65
CA LEU A 96 9.99 17.45 -27.10
C LEU A 96 9.84 18.58 -26.07
N SER A 97 9.21 19.69 -26.48
CA SER A 97 8.64 20.63 -25.52
C SER A 97 7.40 19.97 -24.93
N LEU A 98 7.44 19.70 -23.62
CA LEU A 98 6.33 19.17 -22.86
C LEU A 98 5.34 20.29 -22.51
N ASP A 99 4.78 20.95 -23.52
CA ASP A 99 3.72 21.95 -23.33
C ASP A 99 2.39 21.41 -23.86
N ASN A 100 1.65 20.81 -22.93
CA ASN A 100 0.21 20.50 -22.88
C ASN A 100 -0.47 19.70 -24.02
N PRO A 101 -1.31 18.74 -23.62
CA PRO A 101 -2.74 18.91 -23.86
C PRO A 101 -3.60 18.78 -22.59
N VAL A 102 -4.74 19.46 -22.68
CA VAL A 102 -5.74 19.83 -21.67
C VAL A 102 -6.25 18.70 -20.76
N SER A 103 -6.11 18.96 -19.45
CA SER A 103 -7.04 18.76 -18.32
C SER A 103 -7.63 17.37 -18.03
N ALA A 104 -6.97 16.71 -17.07
CA ALA A 104 -7.66 16.09 -15.94
C ALA A 104 -6.88 16.34 -14.63
N LYS A 105 -7.22 17.42 -13.92
CA LYS A 105 -7.04 17.63 -12.47
C LYS A 105 -5.61 17.63 -11.87
N THR A 106 -4.62 18.19 -12.55
CA THR A 106 -3.34 18.58 -11.92
C THR A 106 -3.22 20.09 -11.84
N ASP A 107 -3.64 20.67 -10.72
CA ASP A 107 -3.77 22.13 -10.54
C ASP A 107 -2.48 22.82 -10.07
N ILE A 108 -1.42 22.07 -9.74
CA ILE A 108 -0.17 22.63 -9.17
C ILE A 108 0.99 22.49 -10.16
N GLY A 109 1.41 23.61 -10.76
CA GLY A 109 2.56 23.71 -11.65
C GLY A 109 3.78 24.33 -10.98
N CYS A 110 4.80 24.67 -11.78
CA CYS A 110 6.05 25.25 -11.28
C CYS A 110 5.87 26.62 -10.61
N GLU A 111 4.96 27.44 -11.11
CA GLU A 111 4.71 28.78 -10.55
C GLU A 111 4.16 28.68 -9.13
N GLU A 112 3.18 27.80 -8.91
CA GLU A 112 2.60 27.56 -7.60
C GLU A 112 3.61 26.95 -6.62
N LEU A 113 4.55 26.14 -7.12
CA LEU A 113 5.64 25.57 -6.31
C LEU A 113 6.65 26.61 -5.83
N SER A 114 6.86 27.70 -6.57
CA SER A 114 7.87 28.73 -6.24
C SER A 114 7.63 29.42 -4.88
N GLY A 115 6.36 29.47 -4.44
CA GLY A 115 5.95 30.07 -3.16
C GLY A 115 5.81 29.07 -2.00
N ILE A 116 6.06 27.79 -2.23
CA ILE A 116 5.91 26.73 -1.23
C ILE A 116 7.11 26.71 -0.28
N LYS A 117 6.85 26.38 0.98
CA LYS A 117 7.91 26.08 1.96
C LYS A 117 7.93 24.60 2.27
N ALA A 118 9.09 23.98 2.13
CA ALA A 118 9.34 22.66 2.70
C ALA A 118 9.22 22.75 4.22
N VAL A 119 8.39 21.89 4.79
CA VAL A 119 8.04 21.88 6.21
C VAL A 119 8.81 20.78 6.93
N ASP A 120 8.93 19.61 6.32
CA ASP A 120 9.55 18.44 6.95
C ASP A 120 10.09 17.47 5.91
N PHE A 121 11.04 16.63 6.33
CA PHE A 121 11.53 15.50 5.54
C PHE A 121 10.69 14.26 5.86
N LEU A 122 10.07 13.65 4.84
CA LEU A 122 9.22 12.47 5.04
C LEU A 122 9.96 11.16 4.80
N GLY A 123 10.97 11.16 3.93
CA GLY A 123 11.77 9.97 3.66
C GLY A 123 12.62 10.10 2.40
N SER A 124 13.57 9.18 2.24
CA SER A 124 14.36 9.03 1.03
C SER A 124 14.60 7.56 0.74
N GLY A 125 14.51 7.18 -0.52
CA GLY A 125 14.84 5.85 -1.01
C GLY A 125 16.11 5.85 -1.87
N TYR A 126 16.26 4.77 -2.64
CA TYR A 126 17.37 4.57 -3.58
C TYR A 126 17.40 5.66 -4.66
N THR A 127 16.22 6.09 -5.10
CA THR A 127 16.05 6.96 -6.26
C THR A 127 15.48 8.34 -5.90
N LYS A 128 14.60 8.41 -4.89
CA LYS A 128 13.72 9.57 -4.67
C LYS A 128 13.81 10.07 -3.24
N THR A 129 13.61 11.37 -3.08
CA THR A 129 13.44 12.05 -1.78
C THR A 129 12.02 12.60 -1.70
N VAL A 130 11.42 12.51 -0.52
CA VAL A 130 10.06 12.97 -0.24
C VAL A 130 10.09 14.01 0.87
N LEU A 131 9.54 15.19 0.57
CA LEU A 131 9.41 16.30 1.51
C LEU A 131 7.94 16.60 1.76
N LYS A 132 7.59 16.93 3.00
CA LYS A 132 6.30 17.53 3.34
C LYS A 132 6.40 19.01 3.02
N ALA A 133 5.41 19.54 2.31
CA ALA A 133 5.36 20.96 2.01
C ALA A 133 3.97 21.54 2.28
N ALA A 134 3.92 22.82 2.66
CA ALA A 134 2.68 23.54 2.88
C ALA A 134 2.35 24.43 1.67
N LEU A 135 1.18 24.20 1.09
CA LEU A 135 0.62 25.08 0.06
C LEU A 135 0.16 26.41 0.69
N PRO A 136 0.08 27.51 -0.09
CA PRO A 136 -0.40 28.80 0.39
C PRO A 136 -1.79 28.73 1.06
N GLN A 137 -2.67 27.85 0.58
CA GLN A 137 -3.99 27.60 1.20
C GLN A 137 -3.96 26.79 2.51
N GLY A 138 -2.79 26.45 3.07
CA GLY A 138 -2.63 25.71 4.32
C GLY A 138 -2.80 24.19 4.21
N LEU A 139 -3.01 23.67 2.99
CA LEU A 139 -3.02 22.23 2.71
C LEU A 139 -1.59 21.69 2.65
N PHE A 140 -1.36 20.51 3.22
CA PHE A 140 -0.08 19.83 3.08
C PHE A 140 -0.05 18.87 1.90
N VAL A 141 1.11 18.80 1.25
CA VAL A 141 1.41 17.91 0.12
C VAL A 141 2.73 17.18 0.34
N ALA A 142 2.93 16.07 -0.36
CA ALA A 142 4.20 15.39 -0.46
C ALA A 142 4.88 15.76 -1.78
N LEU A 143 6.06 16.36 -1.72
CA LEU A 143 6.91 16.65 -2.87
C LEU A 143 7.88 15.50 -3.05
N LYS A 144 7.80 14.82 -4.19
CA LYS A 144 8.70 13.73 -4.57
C LYS A 144 9.65 14.23 -5.65
N SER A 145 10.96 14.14 -5.41
CA SER A 145 12.01 14.56 -6.35
C SER A 145 13.12 13.52 -6.41
N VAL A 146 14.07 13.68 -7.35
CA VAL A 146 15.25 12.82 -7.42
C VAL A 146 16.12 12.98 -6.17
N ASN A 147 16.60 11.87 -5.62
CA ASN A 147 17.58 11.85 -4.55
C ASN A 147 19.00 11.94 -5.12
N HIS A 148 19.58 13.15 -5.12
CA HIS A 148 20.95 13.37 -5.60
C HIS A 148 22.03 12.62 -4.81
N GLN A 149 21.71 12.18 -3.58
CA GLN A 149 22.60 11.36 -2.74
C GLN A 149 22.16 9.88 -2.70
N GLY A 150 21.18 9.51 -3.53
CA GLY A 150 20.62 8.18 -3.60
C GLY A 150 21.57 7.16 -4.21
N THR A 151 21.29 5.88 -3.95
CA THR A 151 22.07 4.77 -4.51
C THR A 151 22.08 4.78 -6.03
N ASP A 152 20.97 5.06 -6.69
CA ASP A 152 20.90 5.06 -8.16
C ASP A 152 21.79 6.15 -8.76
N MET A 153 21.77 7.35 -8.18
CA MET A 153 22.64 8.44 -8.60
C MET A 153 24.11 8.07 -8.38
N ARG A 154 24.45 7.55 -7.20
CA ARG A 154 25.82 7.16 -6.88
C ARG A 154 26.35 6.08 -7.81
N LEU A 155 25.58 5.01 -8.06
CA LEU A 155 25.97 3.94 -8.97
C LEU A 155 26.14 4.44 -10.40
N CYS A 156 25.22 5.29 -10.89
CA CYS A 156 25.36 5.89 -12.21
C CYS A 156 26.63 6.75 -12.31
N MET A 157 26.93 7.56 -11.29
CA MET A 157 28.14 8.37 -11.25
C MET A 157 29.42 7.54 -11.20
N GLU A 158 29.41 6.42 -10.48
CA GLU A 158 30.51 5.44 -10.45
C GLU A 158 30.74 4.84 -11.84
N ASP A 159 29.67 4.56 -12.60
CA ASP A 159 29.71 3.90 -13.91
C ASP A 159 30.05 4.84 -15.08
N PHE A 160 29.65 6.11 -15.03
CA PHE A 160 29.65 7.00 -16.20
C PHE A 160 30.36 8.34 -15.98
N GLN A 161 30.53 8.78 -14.74
CA GLN A 161 31.14 10.07 -14.39
C GLN A 161 30.49 11.31 -15.06
N ASP A 162 29.24 11.17 -15.54
CA ASP A 162 28.45 12.26 -16.14
C ASP A 162 27.29 12.64 -15.22
N SER A 163 27.45 13.76 -14.50
CA SER A 163 26.42 14.24 -13.57
C SER A 163 25.11 14.60 -14.24
N GLN A 164 25.13 15.14 -15.46
CA GLN A 164 23.91 15.61 -16.10
C GLN A 164 23.17 14.43 -16.74
N GLY A 165 23.90 13.56 -17.45
CA GLY A 165 23.33 12.34 -18.01
C GLY A 165 22.80 11.39 -16.93
N CYS A 166 23.48 11.27 -15.78
CA CYS A 166 22.97 10.48 -14.65
C CYS A 166 21.73 11.08 -13.99
N LEU A 167 21.68 12.41 -13.84
CA LEU A 167 20.48 13.07 -13.33
C LEU A 167 19.29 12.82 -14.26
N GLU A 168 19.49 12.96 -15.57
CA GLU A 168 18.46 12.69 -16.56
C GLU A 168 18.03 11.22 -16.51
N LEU A 169 18.98 10.28 -16.48
CA LEU A 169 18.71 8.84 -16.42
C LEU A 169 17.88 8.46 -15.19
N VAL A 170 18.27 8.95 -14.02
CA VAL A 170 17.56 8.68 -12.76
C VAL A 170 16.17 9.35 -12.76
N SER A 171 16.03 10.51 -13.40
CA SER A 171 14.75 11.22 -13.49
C SER A 171 13.67 10.43 -14.22
N PHE A 172 14.03 9.53 -15.14
CA PHE A 172 13.07 8.67 -15.85
C PHE A 172 12.20 7.83 -14.93
N LYS A 173 12.73 7.39 -13.78
CA LYS A 173 11.93 6.64 -12.79
C LYS A 173 10.79 7.51 -12.23
N LEU A 174 11.05 8.79 -11.94
CA LEU A 174 10.02 9.71 -11.47
C LEU A 174 9.06 10.12 -12.60
N ARG A 175 9.56 10.36 -13.82
CA ARG A 175 8.72 10.64 -15.00
C ARG A 175 7.75 9.49 -15.28
N LYS A 176 8.24 8.25 -15.28
CA LYS A 176 7.41 7.05 -15.46
C LYS A 176 6.32 6.98 -14.41
N GLU A 177 6.68 7.18 -13.14
CA GLU A 177 5.73 7.20 -12.04
C GLU A 177 4.64 8.27 -12.23
N ILE A 178 5.01 9.49 -12.62
CA ILE A 178 4.06 10.58 -12.88
C ILE A 178 3.07 10.19 -13.98
N VAL A 179 3.54 9.68 -15.12
CA VAL A 179 2.69 9.26 -16.24
C VAL A 179 1.72 8.15 -15.81
N LEU A 180 2.22 7.19 -15.01
CA LEU A 180 1.38 6.14 -14.45
C LEU A 180 0.34 6.70 -13.48
N LEU A 181 0.68 7.66 -12.62
CA LEU A 181 -0.27 8.29 -11.70
C LEU A 181 -1.33 9.15 -12.41
N GLN A 182 -0.98 9.78 -13.53
CA GLN A 182 -1.96 10.50 -14.37
C GLN A 182 -3.00 9.55 -14.95
N THR A 183 -2.58 8.35 -15.32
CA THR A 183 -3.43 7.36 -15.99
C THR A 183 -4.19 6.46 -15.00
N LEU A 184 -3.51 5.99 -13.96
CA LEU A 184 -4.04 5.02 -13.01
C LEU A 184 -4.74 5.73 -11.84
N GLN A 185 -5.96 6.19 -12.10
CA GLN A 185 -6.77 6.90 -11.11
C GLN A 185 -7.68 5.93 -10.36
N HIS A 186 -7.43 5.74 -9.05
CA HIS A 186 -8.22 4.88 -8.20
C HIS A 186 -8.18 5.38 -6.74
N PRO A 187 -9.25 5.23 -5.93
CA PRO A 187 -9.26 5.71 -4.53
C PRO A 187 -8.14 5.16 -3.64
N ASN A 188 -7.57 4.00 -4.01
CA ASN A 188 -6.45 3.35 -3.32
C ASN A 188 -5.09 3.54 -4.04
N ILE A 189 -4.97 4.54 -4.91
CA ILE A 189 -3.71 5.06 -5.47
C ILE A 189 -3.57 6.51 -5.00
N VAL A 190 -2.33 6.94 -4.71
CA VAL A 190 -2.05 8.30 -4.28
C VAL A 190 -2.43 9.30 -5.38
N GLU A 191 -3.12 10.38 -5.01
CA GLU A 191 -3.51 11.43 -5.96
C GLU A 191 -2.30 12.29 -6.35
N LEU A 192 -2.00 12.34 -7.65
CA LEU A 192 -1.10 13.34 -8.24
C LEU A 192 -1.86 14.66 -8.36
N LYS A 193 -1.41 15.67 -7.61
CA LYS A 193 -2.00 17.02 -7.60
C LYS A 193 -1.32 17.97 -8.57
N GLY A 194 -0.14 17.61 -9.06
CA GLY A 194 0.69 18.50 -9.85
C GLY A 194 2.06 17.94 -10.14
N GLN A 195 2.78 18.63 -11.00
CA GLN A 195 4.16 18.33 -11.35
C GLN A 195 4.88 19.60 -11.77
N CYS A 196 6.20 19.58 -11.67
CA CYS A 196 7.02 20.66 -12.19
C CYS A 196 8.32 20.12 -12.77
N GLN A 197 8.64 20.60 -13.96
CA GLN A 197 9.95 20.44 -14.56
C GLN A 197 10.84 21.61 -14.11
N ASP A 198 12.02 21.31 -13.59
CA ASP A 198 13.00 22.29 -13.09
C ASP A 198 12.52 23.13 -11.91
N SER A 199 12.03 22.44 -10.88
CA SER A 199 11.65 23.04 -9.60
C SER A 199 12.82 23.83 -9.00
N THR A 200 12.63 25.12 -8.74
CA THR A 200 13.63 25.97 -8.07
C THR A 200 13.88 25.57 -6.62
N LEU A 201 12.99 24.76 -6.03
CA LEU A 201 13.02 24.36 -4.63
C LEU A 201 13.89 23.11 -4.39
N VAL A 202 13.89 22.18 -5.34
CA VAL A 202 14.58 20.87 -5.20
C VAL A 202 15.51 20.54 -6.37
N GLY A 203 15.38 21.23 -7.50
CA GLY A 203 16.08 20.95 -8.75
C GLY A 203 15.42 19.84 -9.56
N GLY A 204 15.36 20.02 -10.89
CA GLY A 204 14.82 19.02 -11.82
C GLY A 204 13.33 18.72 -11.64
N ILE A 205 12.92 17.51 -12.03
CA ILE A 205 11.52 17.10 -11.99
C ILE A 205 11.02 16.84 -10.56
N THR A 206 9.84 17.35 -10.25
CA THR A 206 9.16 17.17 -8.95
C THR A 206 7.70 16.76 -9.18
N ALA A 207 7.25 15.71 -8.49
CA ALA A 207 5.84 15.32 -8.42
C ALA A 207 5.21 15.87 -7.13
N VAL A 208 3.97 16.37 -7.21
CA VAL A 208 3.20 16.88 -6.08
C VAL A 208 2.07 15.90 -5.79
N LEU A 209 2.14 15.23 -4.65
CA LEU A 209 1.22 14.17 -4.26
C LEU A 209 0.38 14.58 -3.05
N GLU A 210 -0.81 13.98 -2.89
CA GLU A 210 -1.51 14.05 -1.61
C GLU A 210 -0.62 13.50 -0.48
N GLN A 211 -0.68 14.15 0.69
CA GLN A 211 0.12 13.71 1.83
C GLN A 211 -0.57 12.57 2.57
N GLY A 212 0.12 11.44 2.72
CA GLY A 212 -0.26 10.33 3.60
C GLY A 212 0.72 10.09 4.74
N MET A 213 0.33 9.24 5.67
CA MET A 213 1.20 8.73 6.72
C MET A 213 1.78 7.38 6.29
N PRO A 214 3.10 7.13 6.44
CA PRO A 214 3.70 5.83 6.14
C PRO A 214 2.98 4.70 6.87
N LEU A 215 2.70 3.61 6.16
CA LEU A 215 2.00 2.47 6.72
C LEU A 215 2.83 1.78 7.81
N GLN A 216 2.30 1.74 9.03
CA GLN A 216 2.93 1.02 10.15
C GLN A 216 2.13 -0.24 10.51
N MET A 217 2.70 -1.42 10.23
CA MET A 217 2.01 -2.69 10.46
C MET A 217 1.62 -2.89 11.93
N ILE A 218 2.46 -2.44 12.87
CA ILE A 218 2.16 -2.53 14.31
C ILE A 218 0.91 -1.71 14.69
N GLN A 219 0.74 -0.52 14.11
CA GLN A 219 -0.43 0.32 14.36
C GLN A 219 -1.70 -0.32 13.79
N LEU A 220 -1.60 -0.91 12.59
CA LEU A 220 -2.72 -1.65 11.99
C LEU A 220 -3.13 -2.85 12.84
N LEU A 221 -2.18 -3.63 13.35
CA LEU A 221 -2.48 -4.78 14.22
C LEU A 221 -3.15 -4.39 15.54
N GLN A 222 -2.90 -3.16 16.02
CA GLN A 222 -3.53 -2.60 17.21
C GLN A 222 -4.87 -1.91 16.91
N SER A 223 -5.27 -1.80 15.63
CA SER A 223 -6.54 -1.20 15.24
C SER A 223 -7.71 -2.21 15.31
N PRO A 224 -8.95 -1.72 15.50
CA PRO A 224 -10.15 -2.54 15.45
C PRO A 224 -10.23 -3.38 14.16
N TRP A 225 -10.82 -4.57 14.24
CA TRP A 225 -10.94 -5.47 13.09
C TRP A 225 -11.60 -4.80 11.87
N GLU A 226 -12.59 -3.94 12.10
CA GLU A 226 -13.25 -3.18 11.04
C GLU A 226 -12.29 -2.28 10.24
N GLU A 227 -11.32 -1.63 10.88
CA GLU A 227 -10.31 -0.80 10.20
C GLU A 227 -9.31 -1.67 9.44
N ARG A 228 -8.90 -2.81 10.02
CA ARG A 228 -8.05 -3.79 9.32
C ARG A 228 -8.73 -4.36 8.08
N PHE A 229 -10.03 -4.65 8.20
CA PHE A 229 -10.84 -5.12 7.08
C PHE A 229 -10.94 -4.06 5.97
N ARG A 230 -11.09 -2.78 6.34
CA ARG A 230 -11.08 -1.65 5.38
C ARG A 230 -9.81 -1.64 4.53
N VAL A 231 -8.64 -1.79 5.17
CA VAL A 231 -7.34 -1.86 4.50
C VAL A 231 -7.29 -3.02 3.50
N CYS A 232 -7.67 -4.22 3.92
CA CYS A 232 -7.66 -5.39 3.04
C CYS A 232 -8.65 -5.25 1.88
N LEU A 233 -9.85 -4.73 2.13
CA LEU A 233 -10.86 -4.48 1.10
C LEU A 233 -10.38 -3.44 0.08
N GLY A 234 -9.81 -2.33 0.54
CA GLY A 234 -9.23 -1.30 -0.34
C GLY A 234 -8.11 -1.87 -1.23
N LEU A 235 -7.28 -2.75 -0.66
CA LEU A 235 -6.25 -3.46 -1.43
C LEU A 235 -6.86 -4.39 -2.49
N VAL A 236 -7.88 -5.18 -2.15
CA VAL A 236 -8.55 -6.06 -3.14
C VAL A 236 -9.20 -5.25 -4.27
N ARG A 237 -9.85 -4.13 -3.95
CA ARG A 237 -10.42 -3.21 -4.95
C ARG A 237 -9.34 -2.62 -5.86
N LEU A 238 -8.20 -2.21 -5.28
CA LEU A 238 -7.03 -1.77 -6.04
C LEU A 238 -6.55 -2.85 -7.00
N LEU A 239 -6.38 -4.08 -6.53
CA LEU A 239 -5.86 -5.15 -7.37
C LEU A 239 -6.84 -5.55 -8.48
N HIS A 240 -8.13 -5.51 -8.20
CA HIS A 240 -9.16 -5.71 -9.22
C HIS A 240 -9.12 -4.62 -10.29
N TYR A 241 -8.88 -3.36 -9.90
CA TYR A 241 -8.67 -2.27 -10.84
C TYR A 241 -7.40 -2.49 -11.69
N LEU A 242 -6.28 -2.85 -11.05
CA LEU A 242 -5.00 -3.04 -11.73
C LEU A 242 -4.99 -4.22 -12.72
N SER A 243 -5.75 -5.29 -12.48
CA SER A 243 -5.85 -6.41 -13.42
C SER A 243 -6.59 -6.07 -14.72
N ARG A 244 -7.34 -4.95 -14.73
CA ARG A 244 -8.17 -4.49 -15.85
C ARG A 244 -7.99 -3.00 -16.11
N SER A 245 -6.80 -2.47 -15.81
CA SER A 245 -6.56 -1.05 -15.90
C SER A 245 -6.64 -0.59 -17.37
N PRO A 246 -6.80 0.72 -17.63
CA PRO A 246 -6.74 1.25 -18.98
C PRO A 246 -5.44 0.90 -19.72
N LEU A 247 -4.34 0.65 -18.99
CA LEU A 247 -3.04 0.28 -19.54
C LEU A 247 -2.85 -1.24 -19.71
N GLY A 248 -3.89 -2.04 -19.44
CA GLY A 248 -3.80 -3.50 -19.32
C GLY A 248 -3.54 -3.97 -17.89
N SER A 249 -3.20 -5.26 -17.75
CA SER A 249 -2.94 -5.90 -16.46
C SER A 249 -1.61 -5.42 -15.87
N VAL A 250 -1.66 -4.72 -14.72
CA VAL A 250 -0.48 -4.11 -14.10
C VAL A 250 0.11 -5.00 -13.01
N ALA A 251 1.40 -5.34 -13.10
CA ALA A 251 2.16 -5.95 -12.01
C ALA A 251 2.89 -4.92 -11.16
N LEU A 252 2.78 -5.06 -9.84
CA LEU A 252 3.57 -4.32 -8.87
C LEU A 252 4.82 -5.15 -8.51
N LEU A 253 5.96 -4.84 -9.12
CA LEU A 253 7.17 -5.64 -8.94
C LEU A 253 7.78 -5.45 -7.54
N ASP A 254 7.76 -4.23 -6.99
CA ASP A 254 8.10 -3.98 -5.58
C ASP A 254 6.86 -3.91 -4.67
N PHE A 255 6.04 -4.96 -4.65
CA PHE A 255 4.90 -5.01 -3.74
C PHE A 255 5.36 -5.22 -2.31
N GLN A 256 5.45 -4.16 -1.50
CA GLN A 256 5.79 -4.24 -0.08
C GLN A 256 4.96 -3.25 0.75
N PRO A 257 4.74 -3.50 2.06
CA PRO A 257 3.97 -2.59 2.90
C PRO A 257 4.47 -1.13 2.89
N ARG A 258 5.77 -0.91 2.71
CA ARG A 258 6.38 0.42 2.63
C ARG A 258 5.98 1.22 1.39
N GLN A 259 5.45 0.56 0.35
CA GLN A 259 4.94 1.21 -0.86
C GLN A 259 3.52 1.75 -0.71
N PHE A 260 2.96 1.67 0.50
CA PHE A 260 1.64 2.17 0.81
C PHE A 260 1.69 3.21 1.93
N VAL A 261 0.74 4.14 1.86
CA VAL A 261 0.47 5.14 2.90
C VAL A 261 -0.99 5.07 3.33
N MET A 262 -1.28 5.60 4.52
CA MET A 262 -2.64 5.81 4.99
C MET A 262 -3.06 7.26 4.77
N VAL A 263 -4.20 7.47 4.10
CA VAL A 263 -4.83 8.79 3.93
C VAL A 263 -6.27 8.68 4.40
N SER A 264 -6.62 9.37 5.48
CA SER A 264 -7.99 9.38 6.03
C SER A 264 -8.60 7.97 6.25
N GLY A 265 -7.76 7.03 6.68
CA GLY A 265 -8.16 5.63 6.94
C GLY A 265 -8.18 4.72 5.70
N GLU A 266 -7.90 5.25 4.51
CA GLU A 266 -7.72 4.45 3.28
C GLU A 266 -6.25 4.10 3.05
N LEU A 267 -6.00 2.87 2.60
CA LEU A 267 -4.70 2.43 2.12
C LEU A 267 -4.49 2.94 0.69
N LYS A 268 -3.37 3.59 0.41
CA LYS A 268 -3.05 4.10 -0.93
C LYS A 268 -1.65 3.70 -1.39
N LEU A 269 -1.53 3.21 -2.61
CA LEU A 269 -0.25 2.92 -3.27
C LEU A 269 0.45 4.22 -3.67
N THR A 270 1.74 4.36 -3.36
CA THR A 270 2.49 5.62 -3.60
C THR A 270 3.73 5.48 -4.49
N ASP A 271 4.11 4.28 -4.89
CA ASP A 271 5.32 4.03 -5.70
C ASP A 271 4.95 3.12 -6.88
N LEU A 272 5.11 3.65 -8.10
CA LEU A 272 4.70 3.01 -9.36
C LEU A 272 5.82 2.93 -10.39
N ASP A 273 7.04 3.38 -10.09
CA ASP A 273 8.15 3.37 -11.06
C ASP A 273 8.56 1.95 -11.50
N ASP A 274 8.46 0.98 -10.59
CA ASP A 274 8.72 -0.44 -10.87
C ASP A 274 7.47 -1.20 -11.36
N ALA A 275 6.39 -0.50 -11.71
CA ALA A 275 5.22 -1.17 -12.28
C ALA A 275 5.48 -1.64 -13.72
N SER A 276 4.97 -2.83 -14.03
CA SER A 276 4.91 -3.36 -15.40
C SER A 276 3.46 -3.37 -15.87
N ILE A 277 3.19 -2.88 -17.08
CA ILE A 277 1.86 -2.82 -17.68
C ILE A 277 1.58 -3.95 -18.69
N GLN A 278 2.54 -4.87 -18.86
CA GLN A 278 2.44 -5.99 -19.78
C GLN A 278 2.57 -7.32 -19.04
N GLU A 279 1.82 -8.32 -19.49
CA GLU A 279 2.03 -9.71 -19.06
C GLU A 279 3.36 -10.23 -19.67
N PRO A 280 4.15 -11.03 -18.94
CA PRO A 280 5.39 -11.57 -19.47
C PRO A 280 5.18 -12.47 -20.68
N ALA A 281 6.08 -12.38 -21.67
CA ALA A 281 6.14 -13.32 -22.77
C ALA A 281 6.63 -14.69 -22.29
N CYS A 282 6.18 -15.76 -22.94
CA CYS A 282 6.56 -17.14 -22.62
C CYS A 282 6.73 -18.01 -23.86
N GLN A 283 7.60 -19.01 -23.74
CA GLN A 283 7.75 -20.10 -24.70
C GLN A 283 7.16 -21.39 -24.14
N GLU A 284 7.36 -21.65 -22.85
CA GLU A 284 6.89 -22.82 -22.11
C GLU A 284 6.28 -22.44 -20.76
N ASP A 285 5.57 -23.37 -20.11
CA ASP A 285 4.89 -23.11 -18.84
C ASP A 285 5.87 -22.72 -17.71
N SER A 286 7.12 -23.17 -17.77
CA SER A 286 8.19 -22.80 -16.81
C SER A 286 8.46 -21.30 -16.78
N ASP A 287 8.30 -20.61 -17.91
CA ASP A 287 8.49 -19.16 -18.01
C ASP A 287 7.43 -18.39 -17.19
N CYS A 288 6.28 -19.01 -16.95
CA CYS A 288 5.16 -18.46 -16.19
C CYS A 288 5.18 -18.90 -14.71
N GLN A 289 6.36 -19.18 -14.17
CA GLN A 289 6.52 -19.55 -12.77
C GLN A 289 6.67 -18.32 -11.86
N MET A 290 5.89 -18.29 -10.79
CA MET A 290 6.04 -17.36 -9.67
C MET A 290 6.66 -18.08 -8.47
N GLN A 291 7.83 -17.63 -8.06
CA GLN A 291 8.52 -18.16 -6.89
C GLN A 291 8.36 -17.21 -5.69
N PHE A 292 7.84 -17.74 -4.59
CA PHE A 292 7.79 -17.05 -3.30
C PHE A 292 8.55 -17.87 -2.25
N PRO A 293 8.97 -17.27 -1.11
CA PRO A 293 9.81 -17.95 -0.13
C PRO A 293 9.25 -19.28 0.41
N LEU A 294 7.93 -19.45 0.43
CA LEU A 294 7.26 -20.63 1.01
C LEU A 294 6.43 -21.43 0.00
N ARG A 295 6.20 -20.90 -1.21
CA ARG A 295 5.29 -21.49 -2.22
C ARG A 295 5.72 -21.05 -3.61
N SER A 296 5.45 -21.90 -4.59
CA SER A 296 5.58 -21.56 -6.00
C SER A 296 4.29 -21.89 -6.73
N PHE A 297 4.00 -21.10 -7.75
CA PHE A 297 2.82 -21.26 -8.60
C PHE A 297 3.28 -21.19 -10.05
N THR A 298 2.64 -21.95 -10.93
CA THR A 298 2.97 -21.97 -12.35
C THR A 298 1.68 -21.86 -13.14
N LEU A 299 1.63 -20.87 -14.02
CA LEU A 299 0.57 -20.74 -15.02
C LEU A 299 0.97 -21.43 -16.32
N ARG A 300 -0.03 -21.74 -17.15
CA ARG A 300 0.24 -22.24 -18.51
C ARG A 300 0.57 -21.08 -19.44
N CYS A 301 1.55 -21.29 -20.32
CA CYS A 301 1.85 -20.35 -21.39
C CYS A 301 0.69 -20.34 -22.40
N SER A 302 0.09 -19.17 -22.65
CA SER A 302 -1.04 -19.07 -23.56
C SER A 302 -0.62 -19.31 -25.02
N PRO A 303 -1.56 -19.65 -25.93
CA PRO A 303 -1.28 -19.75 -27.36
C PRO A 303 -0.69 -18.45 -27.97
N SER A 304 -1.00 -17.30 -27.36
CA SER A 304 -0.49 -15.98 -27.73
C SER A 304 0.94 -15.71 -27.22
N ARG A 305 1.63 -16.72 -26.65
CA ARG A 305 3.00 -16.63 -26.11
C ARG A 305 3.13 -15.62 -24.97
N ILE A 306 2.09 -15.49 -24.14
CA ILE A 306 2.07 -14.65 -22.94
C ILE A 306 1.57 -15.44 -21.72
N CYS A 307 2.09 -15.10 -20.54
CA CYS A 307 1.64 -15.62 -19.25
C CYS A 307 0.37 -14.88 -18.79
N GLU A 308 -0.76 -15.15 -19.44
CA GLU A 308 -2.02 -14.45 -19.16
C GLU A 308 -2.45 -14.62 -17.69
N GLY A 309 -2.66 -13.50 -16.99
CA GLY A 309 -3.08 -13.46 -15.58
C GLY A 309 -1.95 -13.57 -14.55
N LEU A 310 -0.68 -13.61 -14.98
CA LEU A 310 0.46 -13.71 -14.06
C LEU A 310 0.59 -12.46 -13.18
N ASN A 311 0.40 -11.27 -13.76
CA ASN A 311 0.46 -10.01 -13.02
C ASN A 311 -0.58 -9.94 -11.91
N GLU A 312 -1.82 -10.32 -12.21
CA GLU A 312 -2.92 -10.40 -11.23
C GLU A 312 -2.59 -11.38 -10.09
N MET A 313 -2.20 -12.61 -10.41
CA MET A 313 -1.88 -13.63 -9.42
C MET A 313 -0.70 -13.22 -8.51
N ARG A 314 0.33 -12.59 -9.09
CA ARG A 314 1.48 -12.07 -8.34
C ARG A 314 1.03 -11.03 -7.32
N ASN A 315 0.24 -10.06 -7.76
CA ASN A 315 -0.27 -9.00 -6.89
C ASN A 315 -1.17 -9.59 -5.78
N LEU A 316 -2.08 -10.50 -6.13
CA LEU A 316 -3.00 -11.11 -5.19
C LEU A 316 -2.28 -11.93 -4.10
N TYR A 317 -1.30 -12.75 -4.47
CA TYR A 317 -0.52 -13.49 -3.49
C TYR A 317 0.34 -12.57 -2.61
N ASN A 318 0.85 -11.47 -3.16
CA ASN A 318 1.56 -10.46 -2.38
C ASN A 318 0.64 -9.78 -1.35
N ALA A 319 -0.60 -9.46 -1.73
CA ALA A 319 -1.61 -8.95 -0.79
C ALA A 319 -1.91 -9.97 0.31
N TYR A 320 -2.06 -11.25 -0.05
CA TYR A 320 -2.24 -12.32 0.92
C TYR A 320 -1.08 -12.39 1.92
N ARG A 321 0.17 -12.52 1.44
CA ARG A 321 1.33 -12.78 2.29
C ARG A 321 1.68 -11.60 3.20
N TYR A 322 1.50 -10.36 2.74
CA TYR A 322 1.90 -9.17 3.49
C TYR A 322 0.78 -8.54 4.32
N PHE A 323 -0.48 -8.74 3.94
CA PHE A 323 -1.62 -8.10 4.60
C PHE A 323 -2.60 -9.12 5.16
N PHE A 324 -3.19 -9.98 4.34
CA PHE A 324 -4.37 -10.75 4.75
C PHE A 324 -4.06 -11.72 5.89
N THR A 325 -2.90 -12.38 5.85
CA THR A 325 -2.40 -13.29 6.89
C THR A 325 -2.38 -12.66 8.29
N TYR A 326 -2.10 -11.37 8.36
CA TYR A 326 -1.96 -10.64 9.62
C TYR A 326 -3.22 -9.85 9.98
N LEU A 327 -3.94 -9.33 9.00
CA LEU A 327 -4.99 -8.35 9.24
C LEU A 327 -6.39 -8.94 9.31
N LEU A 328 -6.69 -10.06 8.63
CA LEU A 328 -8.04 -10.62 8.60
C LEU A 328 -8.41 -11.56 9.75
N PRO A 329 -7.60 -12.59 10.12
CA PRO A 329 -8.09 -13.67 10.98
C PRO A 329 -8.21 -13.27 12.45
N HIS A 330 -7.33 -12.39 12.93
CA HIS A 330 -7.30 -12.02 14.34
C HIS A 330 -8.55 -11.24 14.73
N GLN A 331 -9.32 -11.77 15.69
CA GLN A 331 -10.52 -11.14 16.26
C GLN A 331 -11.60 -10.75 15.25
N ALA A 332 -11.67 -11.47 14.13
CA ALA A 332 -12.82 -11.37 13.24
C ALA A 332 -14.12 -11.70 14.00
N PRO A 333 -15.24 -11.01 13.71
CA PRO A 333 -16.55 -11.33 14.27
C PRO A 333 -16.83 -12.84 14.16
N PRO A 334 -17.19 -13.53 15.26
CA PRO A 334 -17.26 -14.99 15.26
C PRO A 334 -18.13 -15.59 14.15
N LEU A 335 -19.23 -14.92 13.81
CA LEU A 335 -20.20 -15.36 12.80
C LEU A 335 -19.72 -15.10 11.35
N LEU A 336 -18.67 -14.30 11.16
CA LEU A 336 -18.04 -14.06 9.85
C LEU A 336 -16.77 -14.90 9.63
N LYS A 337 -16.25 -15.56 10.68
CA LYS A 337 -15.02 -16.38 10.60
C LYS A 337 -15.03 -17.42 9.47
N PRO A 338 -16.12 -18.14 9.18
CA PRO A 338 -16.13 -19.12 8.08
C PRO A 338 -15.80 -18.50 6.72
N LEU A 339 -16.40 -17.35 6.40
CA LEU A 339 -16.11 -16.63 5.15
C LEU A 339 -14.70 -16.07 5.13
N ILE A 340 -14.22 -15.52 6.25
CA ILE A 340 -12.83 -15.06 6.35
C ILE A 340 -11.86 -16.22 6.12
N HIS A 341 -12.10 -17.39 6.69
CA HIS A 341 -11.27 -18.57 6.45
C HIS A 341 -11.31 -19.03 4.98
N GLN A 342 -12.48 -18.97 4.33
CA GLN A 342 -12.61 -19.28 2.91
C GLN A 342 -11.78 -18.31 2.05
N ILE A 343 -11.85 -17.01 2.32
CA ILE A 343 -11.03 -15.97 1.66
C ILE A 343 -9.54 -16.27 1.87
N MET A 344 -9.12 -16.54 3.11
CA MET A 344 -7.72 -16.84 3.44
C MET A 344 -7.19 -18.06 2.69
N ASN A 345 -7.96 -19.16 2.64
CA ASN A 345 -7.54 -20.38 1.98
C ASN A 345 -7.50 -20.25 0.46
N SER A 346 -8.53 -19.64 -0.13
CA SER A 346 -8.63 -19.46 -1.59
C SER A 346 -7.53 -18.55 -2.13
N THR A 347 -7.26 -17.42 -1.45
CA THR A 347 -6.20 -16.48 -1.83
C THR A 347 -4.80 -17.03 -1.55
N GLY A 348 -4.58 -17.70 -0.42
CA GLY A 348 -3.29 -18.29 -0.08
C GLY A 348 -2.87 -19.43 -1.01
N ASP A 349 -3.82 -20.19 -1.53
CA ASP A 349 -3.59 -21.25 -2.52
C ASP A 349 -3.73 -20.76 -3.98
N LEU A 350 -4.02 -19.47 -4.21
CA LEU A 350 -4.33 -18.89 -5.52
C LEU A 350 -5.36 -19.70 -6.33
N LYS A 351 -6.41 -20.19 -5.66
CA LYS A 351 -7.49 -20.98 -6.26
C LYS A 351 -8.57 -20.12 -6.93
N GLN A 352 -8.57 -18.82 -6.67
CA GLN A 352 -9.57 -17.86 -7.13
C GLN A 352 -8.86 -16.68 -7.78
N SER A 353 -9.51 -16.06 -8.77
CA SER A 353 -9.04 -14.79 -9.34
C SER A 353 -9.36 -13.63 -8.40
N ILE A 354 -8.88 -12.45 -8.75
CA ILE A 354 -9.18 -11.23 -8.04
C ILE A 354 -10.68 -10.90 -8.07
N ASN A 355 -11.40 -11.34 -9.09
CA ASN A 355 -12.84 -11.13 -9.20
C ASN A 355 -13.62 -11.89 -8.14
N GLU A 356 -13.41 -13.20 -8.02
CA GLU A 356 -14.09 -13.98 -6.97
C GLU A 356 -13.63 -13.55 -5.58
N THR A 357 -12.36 -13.16 -5.44
CA THR A 357 -11.84 -12.60 -4.19
C THR A 357 -12.60 -11.32 -3.82
N LEU A 358 -12.77 -10.38 -4.76
CA LEU A 358 -13.51 -9.15 -4.52
C LEU A 358 -14.97 -9.42 -4.13
N VAL A 359 -15.64 -10.34 -4.83
CA VAL A 359 -17.02 -10.74 -4.49
C VAL A 359 -17.10 -11.25 -3.06
N ALA A 360 -16.19 -12.12 -2.63
CA ALA A 360 -16.18 -12.64 -1.27
C ALA A 360 -15.94 -11.54 -0.20
N PHE A 361 -15.06 -10.58 -0.48
CA PHE A 361 -14.84 -9.43 0.40
C PHE A 361 -16.08 -8.52 0.48
N GLU A 362 -16.73 -8.23 -0.65
CA GLU A 362 -17.96 -7.43 -0.66
C GLU A 362 -19.13 -8.13 0.04
N GLU A 363 -19.21 -9.47 -0.03
CA GLU A 363 -20.18 -10.26 0.74
C GLU A 363 -19.97 -10.11 2.25
N VAL A 364 -18.72 -10.21 2.71
CA VAL A 364 -18.37 -9.96 4.12
C VAL A 364 -18.74 -8.54 4.52
N LEU A 365 -18.42 -7.53 3.69
CA LEU A 365 -18.80 -6.14 3.95
C LEU A 365 -20.32 -6.00 4.07
N HIS A 366 -21.06 -6.57 3.12
CA HIS A 366 -22.51 -6.51 3.08
C HIS A 366 -23.11 -7.08 4.36
N MET A 367 -22.73 -8.30 4.75
CA MET A 367 -23.23 -8.92 5.97
C MET A 367 -22.83 -8.17 7.24
N TYR A 368 -21.62 -7.63 7.30
CA TYR A 368 -21.14 -6.86 8.45
C TYR A 368 -21.91 -5.54 8.62
N LYS A 369 -22.18 -4.84 7.50
CA LYS A 369 -22.95 -3.58 7.45
C LYS A 369 -24.42 -3.77 7.77
N SER A 370 -25.07 -4.74 7.15
CA SER A 370 -26.51 -4.98 7.28
C SER A 370 -26.90 -5.64 8.60
N GLY A 371 -25.93 -6.24 9.31
CA GLY A 371 -26.20 -7.01 10.51
C GLY A 371 -26.89 -8.36 10.22
N LEU A 372 -26.96 -8.81 8.96
CA LEU A 372 -27.54 -10.12 8.59
C LEU A 372 -26.91 -11.28 9.36
N HIS A 373 -25.60 -11.21 9.61
CA HIS A 373 -24.89 -12.20 10.43
C HIS A 373 -25.38 -12.28 11.88
N LEU A 374 -26.22 -11.35 12.35
CA LEU A 374 -26.74 -11.26 13.72
C LEU A 374 -28.25 -11.58 13.83
N GLU A 375 -28.95 -11.89 12.73
CA GLU A 375 -30.40 -12.11 12.75
C GLU A 375 -30.81 -13.24 13.70
N ASN A 376 -30.04 -14.32 13.68
CA ASN A 376 -30.26 -15.53 14.49
C ASN A 376 -29.83 -15.39 15.95
N LEU A 377 -29.48 -14.18 16.41
CA LEU A 377 -29.18 -13.98 17.83
C LEU A 377 -30.41 -14.25 18.70
N PRO A 378 -30.27 -14.95 19.85
CA PRO A 378 -31.39 -15.18 20.75
C PRO A 378 -32.04 -13.86 21.20
N PRO A 379 -33.38 -13.73 21.18
CA PRO A 379 -34.07 -12.55 21.71
C PRO A 379 -33.83 -12.30 23.20
N SER A 380 -33.34 -13.32 23.94
CA SER A 380 -32.98 -13.22 25.35
C SER A 380 -31.77 -12.33 25.62
N VAL A 381 -30.88 -12.10 24.65
CA VAL A 381 -29.62 -11.35 24.84
C VAL A 381 -29.85 -9.95 25.41
N THR A 382 -30.94 -9.28 25.04
CA THR A 382 -31.28 -7.95 25.56
C THR A 382 -32.18 -7.98 26.80
N ARG A 383 -32.78 -9.12 27.15
CA ARG A 383 -33.67 -9.22 28.33
C ARG A 383 -32.92 -9.04 29.64
N ASP A 384 -31.64 -9.39 29.63
CA ASP A 384 -30.74 -9.21 30.77
C ASP A 384 -30.32 -7.75 30.99
N TYR A 385 -30.82 -6.81 30.20
CA TYR A 385 -30.49 -5.38 30.32
C TYR A 385 -31.74 -4.53 30.60
N ALA A 386 -31.57 -3.53 31.47
CA ALA A 386 -32.53 -2.45 31.70
C ALA A 386 -32.06 -1.20 30.94
N VAL A 387 -32.99 -0.48 30.31
CA VAL A 387 -32.67 0.71 29.50
C VAL A 387 -33.11 1.96 30.24
N LEU A 388 -32.17 2.85 30.50
CA LEU A 388 -32.42 4.19 31.04
C LEU A 388 -32.25 5.21 29.92
N LYS A 389 -33.37 5.69 29.37
CA LYS A 389 -33.39 6.74 28.34
C LYS A 389 -33.27 8.11 28.98
N GLY A 390 -32.73 9.08 28.24
CA GLY A 390 -32.61 10.45 28.72
C GLY A 390 -31.52 10.62 29.78
N MET A 391 -30.57 9.69 29.85
CA MET A 391 -29.54 9.63 30.87
C MET A 391 -28.19 9.33 30.21
N ARG A 392 -27.13 9.98 30.71
CA ARG A 392 -25.74 9.61 30.45
C ARG A 392 -25.03 9.32 31.76
N SER A 393 -24.06 8.41 31.74
CA SER A 393 -23.20 8.19 32.91
C SER A 393 -22.02 9.17 32.92
N VAL A 394 -21.67 9.69 34.10
CA VAL A 394 -20.47 10.50 34.30
C VAL A 394 -19.31 9.59 34.77
N THR A 395 -18.11 9.83 34.24
CA THR A 395 -16.97 8.90 34.18
C THR A 395 -16.24 8.68 35.52
N ASN A 396 -15.90 7.41 35.81
CA ASN A 396 -14.66 6.96 36.48
C ASN A 396 -14.46 5.42 36.47
N MET A 397 -15.19 4.66 35.64
CA MET A 397 -15.21 3.18 35.66
C MET A 397 -15.23 2.57 34.24
N GLU A 398 -14.55 3.20 33.28
CA GLU A 398 -14.31 2.59 31.95
C GLU A 398 -13.16 1.57 32.09
N TYR A 399 -13.38 0.33 31.65
CA TYR A 399 -12.30 -0.64 31.54
C TYR A 399 -11.74 -0.63 30.12
N ILE A 400 -10.49 -1.08 29.97
CA ILE A 400 -9.82 -1.13 28.66
C ILE A 400 -10.11 -2.49 28.01
N CYS A 401 -10.48 -2.48 26.73
CA CYS A 401 -10.48 -3.68 25.89
C CYS A 401 -9.60 -3.44 24.67
N TRP A 402 -8.98 -4.50 24.16
CA TRP A 402 -8.06 -4.42 23.05
C TRP A 402 -8.48 -5.32 21.90
N PRO A 403 -8.49 -4.79 20.67
CA PRO A 403 -8.44 -3.40 20.20
C PRO A 403 -9.68 -2.59 20.58
N SER A 404 -9.50 -1.27 20.63
CA SER A 404 -10.59 -0.32 20.81
C SER A 404 -10.37 0.93 19.96
N TYR A 405 -11.49 1.58 19.57
CA TYR A 405 -11.47 2.92 18.96
C TYR A 405 -10.95 4.02 19.91
N LYS A 406 -10.85 3.74 21.22
CA LYS A 406 -10.30 4.68 22.22
C LYS A 406 -9.22 3.97 23.04
N GLN A 407 -8.02 4.54 23.08
CA GLN A 407 -6.88 3.95 23.82
C GLN A 407 -7.14 3.79 25.33
N GLN A 408 -7.87 4.74 25.92
CA GLN A 408 -8.22 4.76 27.35
C GLN A 408 -9.72 4.50 27.54
N GLY A 409 -10.15 3.29 27.17
CA GLY A 409 -11.52 2.83 27.36
C GLY A 409 -11.82 1.59 26.53
N CYS A 410 -13.06 1.11 26.61
CA CYS A 410 -13.56 0.04 25.76
C CYS A 410 -14.67 0.60 24.87
N VAL A 411 -14.28 1.06 23.69
CA VAL A 411 -15.16 1.54 22.63
C VAL A 411 -15.04 0.63 21.41
N LEU A 412 -16.15 -0.02 21.01
CA LEU A 412 -16.19 -0.97 19.90
C LEU A 412 -17.34 -0.66 18.94
N SER A 413 -17.17 -1.05 17.68
CA SER A 413 -18.19 -0.93 16.63
C SER A 413 -19.26 -2.01 16.76
N VAL A 414 -20.53 -1.58 16.74
CA VAL A 414 -21.71 -2.44 16.86
C VAL A 414 -22.78 -2.02 15.85
N HIS A 415 -23.53 -2.98 15.34
CA HIS A 415 -24.71 -2.76 14.52
C HIS A 415 -25.84 -2.12 15.33
N GLY A 416 -25.97 -2.47 16.62
CA GLY A 416 -26.98 -1.91 17.51
C GLY A 416 -26.96 -2.48 18.91
N ALA A 417 -28.00 -2.16 19.70
CA ALA A 417 -28.07 -2.52 21.12
C ALA A 417 -28.01 -4.04 21.38
N ARG A 418 -28.54 -4.87 20.46
CA ARG A 418 -28.51 -6.33 20.59
C ARG A 418 -27.09 -6.88 20.54
N GLU A 419 -26.28 -6.39 19.61
CA GLU A 419 -24.88 -6.80 19.49
C GLU A 419 -24.03 -6.25 20.64
N ALA A 420 -24.25 -5.00 21.04
CA ALA A 420 -23.59 -4.43 22.21
C ALA A 420 -23.90 -5.25 23.49
N ALA A 421 -25.15 -5.66 23.70
CA ALA A 421 -25.51 -6.52 24.82
C ALA A 421 -24.80 -7.88 24.76
N LEU A 422 -24.66 -8.49 23.58
CA LEU A 422 -23.90 -9.73 23.40
C LEU A 422 -22.42 -9.55 23.79
N ILE A 423 -21.78 -8.49 23.27
CA ILE A 423 -20.38 -8.18 23.56
C ILE A 423 -20.19 -7.90 25.05
N CYS A 424 -21.03 -7.06 25.66
CA CYS A 424 -20.96 -6.79 27.09
C CYS A 424 -21.13 -8.07 27.90
N SER A 425 -22.05 -8.95 27.53
CA SER A 425 -22.27 -10.23 28.21
C SER A 425 -21.05 -11.17 28.14
N SER A 426 -20.26 -11.07 27.06
CA SER A 426 -19.01 -11.82 26.90
C SER A 426 -17.84 -11.28 27.73
N HIS A 427 -17.91 -10.01 28.15
CA HIS A 427 -16.89 -9.37 28.98
C HIS A 427 -17.25 -9.49 30.47
N PRO A 428 -16.44 -10.18 31.30
CA PRO A 428 -16.75 -10.38 32.72
C PRO A 428 -16.92 -9.08 33.50
N GLN A 429 -16.09 -8.08 33.22
CA GLN A 429 -16.14 -6.77 33.88
C GLN A 429 -17.24 -5.84 33.34
N CYS A 430 -17.98 -6.19 32.29
CA CYS A 430 -18.96 -5.27 31.70
C CYS A 430 -20.30 -5.33 32.41
N THR A 431 -20.68 -4.23 33.06
CA THR A 431 -21.98 -4.10 33.75
C THR A 431 -22.95 -3.20 32.99
N SER A 432 -22.46 -2.32 32.12
CA SER A 432 -23.30 -1.42 31.33
C SER A 432 -22.63 -0.96 30.04
N PHE A 433 -23.44 -0.45 29.10
CA PHE A 433 -22.95 0.19 27.89
C PHE A 433 -23.85 1.36 27.45
N SER A 434 -23.29 2.25 26.63
CA SER A 434 -24.03 3.32 25.94
C SER A 434 -23.69 3.33 24.46
N LEU A 435 -24.63 3.73 23.62
CA LEU A 435 -24.44 3.89 22.18
C LEU A 435 -24.21 5.36 21.84
N SER A 436 -23.20 5.63 21.02
CA SER A 436 -22.93 6.95 20.43
C SER A 436 -23.75 7.15 19.15
N SER A 437 -24.01 8.41 18.80
CA SER A 437 -24.53 8.80 17.50
C SER A 437 -23.47 8.80 16.40
N GLU A 438 -22.18 8.78 16.78
CA GLU A 438 -21.07 8.66 15.84
C GLU A 438 -21.08 7.30 15.13
N LYS A 439 -20.77 7.34 13.84
CA LYS A 439 -20.76 6.16 12.97
C LYS A 439 -19.37 5.88 12.43
N THR A 440 -19.05 4.61 12.30
CA THR A 440 -17.84 4.14 11.62
C THR A 440 -18.00 4.27 10.09
N TRP A 441 -16.94 3.96 9.34
CA TRP A 441 -16.98 4.02 7.87
C TRP A 441 -17.97 3.02 7.24
N THR A 442 -18.32 1.96 7.96
CA THR A 442 -19.38 1.01 7.54
C THR A 442 -20.79 1.49 7.94
N GLY A 443 -20.91 2.60 8.65
CA GLY A 443 -22.18 3.15 9.13
C GLY A 443 -22.67 2.55 10.45
N ARG A 444 -21.85 1.72 11.11
CA ARG A 444 -22.14 1.09 12.41
C ARG A 444 -21.95 2.07 13.55
N LEU A 445 -22.60 1.81 14.68
CA LEU A 445 -22.56 2.67 15.87
C LEU A 445 -21.33 2.35 16.72
N LEU A 446 -20.84 3.34 17.48
CA LEU A 446 -19.84 3.11 18.52
C LEU A 446 -20.51 2.86 19.87
N ALA A 447 -20.15 1.77 20.53
CA ALA A 447 -20.60 1.43 21.89
C ALA A 447 -19.46 1.59 22.89
N SER A 448 -19.73 2.31 23.99
CA SER A 448 -18.81 2.42 25.13
C SER A 448 -19.22 1.46 26.24
N PHE A 449 -18.32 0.59 26.67
CA PHE A 449 -18.55 -0.43 27.70
C PHE A 449 -17.90 -0.04 29.03
N ARG A 450 -18.60 -0.32 30.14
CA ARG A 450 -18.21 0.14 31.48
C ARG A 450 -18.37 -0.96 32.52
N SER A 451 -17.56 -0.89 33.58
CA SER A 451 -17.68 -1.75 34.77
C SER A 451 -18.60 -1.17 35.85
N GLY A 452 -18.94 0.12 35.74
CA GLY A 452 -19.93 0.79 36.57
C GLY A 452 -20.08 2.26 36.21
N PHE A 453 -20.72 3.03 37.08
CA PHE A 453 -20.84 4.48 36.96
C PHE A 453 -20.81 5.11 38.36
N SER A 454 -20.31 6.34 38.46
CA SER A 454 -20.33 7.09 39.73
C SER A 454 -21.69 7.74 39.95
N HIS A 455 -22.27 8.34 38.91
CA HIS A 455 -23.62 8.90 38.91
C HIS A 455 -24.17 9.00 37.47
N LEU A 456 -25.50 9.05 37.36
CA LEU A 456 -26.23 9.28 36.12
C LEU A 456 -26.71 10.72 36.09
N VAL A 457 -26.56 11.38 34.94
CA VAL A 457 -27.05 12.75 34.73
C VAL A 457 -28.01 12.78 33.54
N PRO A 458 -29.04 13.66 33.57
CA PRO A 458 -29.97 13.80 32.47
C PRO A 458 -29.27 14.19 31.15
N ASP A 459 -29.62 13.50 30.08
CA ASP A 459 -29.20 13.78 28.70
C ASP A 459 -30.22 13.16 27.73
N VAL A 460 -31.07 14.02 27.16
CA VAL A 460 -32.23 13.63 26.32
C VAL A 460 -31.85 12.79 25.10
N ASN A 461 -30.61 12.89 24.61
CA ASN A 461 -30.15 12.19 23.42
C ASN A 461 -29.46 10.85 23.73
N SER A 462 -29.28 10.52 25.00
CA SER A 462 -28.51 9.36 25.45
C SER A 462 -29.38 8.28 26.08
N ALA A 463 -28.89 7.05 25.98
CA ALA A 463 -29.45 5.91 26.69
C ALA A 463 -28.32 5.05 27.28
N VAL A 464 -28.52 4.58 28.51
CA VAL A 464 -27.63 3.64 29.19
C VAL A 464 -28.33 2.29 29.35
N TYR A 465 -27.65 1.24 28.93
CA TYR A 465 -28.08 -0.15 29.05
C TYR A 465 -27.34 -0.79 30.22
N MET A 466 -28.06 -1.15 31.28
CA MET A 466 -27.47 -1.72 32.50
C MET A 466 -27.83 -3.20 32.63
N ARG A 467 -26.84 -4.05 32.90
CA ARG A 467 -27.08 -5.46 33.16
C ARG A 467 -27.92 -5.61 34.43
N ARG A 468 -28.98 -6.38 34.36
CA ARG A 468 -29.80 -6.76 35.50
C ARG A 468 -28.97 -7.68 36.39
N VAL A 469 -28.88 -7.34 37.67
CA VAL A 469 -28.34 -8.27 38.66
C VAL A 469 -29.36 -9.40 38.79
N LYS A 470 -28.97 -10.65 38.49
CA LYS A 470 -29.79 -11.80 38.91
C LYS A 470 -29.87 -11.71 40.42
N ALA A 471 -31.07 -11.61 40.99
CA ALA A 471 -31.25 -11.71 42.43
C ALA A 471 -30.69 -13.09 42.84
N SER A 472 -29.45 -13.10 43.34
CA SER A 472 -28.94 -14.23 44.10
C SER A 472 -29.97 -14.45 45.18
N GLY A 473 -30.59 -15.63 45.20
CA GLY A 473 -31.58 -15.98 46.21
C GLY A 473 -31.01 -15.65 47.57
N ALA A 474 -31.52 -14.58 48.18
CA ALA A 474 -31.45 -14.41 49.61
C ALA A 474 -32.25 -15.60 50.16
N VAL A 475 -31.51 -16.65 50.52
CA VAL A 475 -32.03 -17.69 51.39
C VAL A 475 -32.44 -16.95 52.67
N LEU A 476 -33.74 -17.04 52.96
CA LEU A 476 -34.38 -16.53 54.17
C LEU A 476 -33.68 -17.02 55.44
#